data_AF-A0ABD1PNA9-F1
#
_entry.id   AF-A0ABD1PNA9-F1
#
_cell.length_a   1.000
_cell.length_b   1.000
_cell.length_c   1.000
_cell.angle_alpha   90.00
_cell.angle_beta   90.00
_cell.angle_gamma   90.00
#
_symmetry.space_group_name_H-M   'P 1'
#
loop_
_entity.id
_entity.type
_entity.pdbx_description
1 polymer ?
#
loop_
_entity_poly.entity_id
_entity_poly.type
_entity_poly.pdbx_seq_one_letter_code
_entity_poly.pdbx_strand_id
1 'polypeptide(L)'
;MLSNRYFTNGIDIYFDNVGGSMLDAVLLNMKNHGRIVVCGMVSQQRLYQPEGIHNLFNLVIKSITMKRFLQRDYLHLFPKLLEDVVRFYKQGKIIYLEDVNEGLESGPIAFAGLFSGRNVGKQVICIAKE
;
A
#
# COMPACT_ATOMS: atom_id res chain seq x y z
N MET A 1 -25.48 14.27 -6.39
CA MET A 1 -24.28 14.29 -5.53
C MET A 1 -23.10 14.57 -6.44
N LEU A 2 -22.56 15.79 -6.44
CA LEU A 2 -21.39 16.13 -7.25
C LEU A 2 -20.19 15.38 -6.66
N SER A 3 -19.73 14.34 -7.33
CA SER A 3 -18.55 13.59 -6.90
C SER A 3 -17.32 14.48 -7.10
N ASN A 4 -16.75 15.00 -6.02
CA ASN A 4 -15.47 15.69 -6.08
C ASN A 4 -14.42 14.71 -6.64
N ARG A 5 -13.93 15.00 -7.86
CA ARG A 5 -12.83 14.26 -8.47
C ARG A 5 -11.51 14.78 -7.92
N TYR A 6 -10.78 13.94 -7.18
CA TYR A 6 -9.45 14.31 -6.64
C TYR A 6 -8.37 14.44 -7.72
N PHE A 7 -8.47 13.68 -8.80
CA PHE A 7 -7.48 13.65 -9.89
C PHE A 7 -8.11 14.08 -11.22
N THR A 8 -8.47 15.36 -11.34
CA THR A 8 -9.08 15.89 -12.56
C THR A 8 -8.19 15.73 -13.79
N ASN A 9 -6.87 15.75 -13.59
CA ASN A 9 -5.86 15.62 -14.65
C ASN A 9 -5.31 14.18 -14.77
N GLY A 10 -5.85 13.22 -14.00
CA GLY A 10 -5.35 11.85 -13.92
C GLY A 10 -4.16 11.66 -12.97
N ILE A 11 -3.68 10.41 -12.89
CA ILE A 11 -2.71 9.92 -11.91
C ILE A 11 -1.36 9.65 -12.59
N ASP A 12 -0.28 10.27 -12.09
CA ASP A 12 1.09 10.03 -12.58
C ASP A 12 1.71 8.76 -11.99
N ILE A 13 1.52 8.53 -10.69
CA ILE A 13 2.05 7.39 -9.94
C ILE A 13 0.95 6.79 -9.08
N TYR A 14 0.80 5.47 -9.15
CA TYR A 14 -0.02 4.70 -8.22
C TYR A 14 0.85 3.67 -7.52
N PHE A 15 0.82 3.67 -6.18
CA PHE A 15 1.51 2.68 -5.36
C PHE A 15 0.47 1.67 -4.88
N ASP A 16 0.44 0.50 -5.53
CA ASP A 16 -0.60 -0.48 -5.34
C ASP A 16 -0.27 -1.43 -4.18
N ASN A 17 -1.11 -1.39 -3.16
CA ASN A 17 -1.12 -2.33 -2.03
C ASN A 17 -2.37 -3.23 -2.04
N VAL A 18 -3.36 -2.93 -2.90
CA VAL A 18 -4.72 -3.45 -2.78
C VAL A 18 -5.09 -4.37 -3.94
N GLY A 19 -4.78 -4.00 -5.19
CA GLY A 19 -5.22 -4.73 -6.38
C GLY A 19 -6.73 -4.67 -6.63
N GLY A 20 -7.26 -5.65 -7.37
CA GLY A 20 -8.70 -5.82 -7.63
C GLY A 20 -9.36 -4.62 -8.30
N SER A 21 -10.62 -4.39 -7.95
CA SER A 21 -11.41 -3.24 -8.44
C SER A 21 -10.74 -1.87 -8.31
N MET A 22 -9.90 -1.65 -7.28
CA MET A 22 -9.15 -0.39 -7.11
C MET A 22 -8.12 -0.20 -8.22
N LEU A 23 -7.32 -1.23 -8.52
CA LEU A 23 -6.36 -1.19 -9.62
C LEU A 23 -7.08 -1.00 -10.96
N ASP A 24 -8.22 -1.68 -11.15
CA ASP A 24 -9.01 -1.59 -12.37
C ASP A 24 -9.52 -0.16 -12.61
N ALA A 25 -10.02 0.50 -11.56
CA ALA A 25 -10.43 1.90 -11.60
C ALA A 25 -9.25 2.86 -11.81
N VAL A 26 -8.09 2.59 -11.21
CA VAL A 26 -6.89 3.42 -11.37
C VAL A 26 -6.40 3.41 -12.82
N LEU A 27 -6.37 2.25 -13.50
CA LEU A 27 -5.93 2.13 -14.89
C LEU A 27 -6.67 3.10 -15.83
N LEU A 28 -7.98 3.29 -15.61
CA LEU A 28 -8.80 4.25 -16.34
C LEU A 28 -8.41 5.71 -16.09
N ASN A 29 -7.84 6.02 -14.92
CA ASN A 29 -7.51 7.36 -14.46
C ASN A 29 -6.01 7.70 -14.53
N MET A 30 -5.15 6.76 -14.90
CA MET A 30 -3.73 7.04 -15.12
C MET A 30 -3.51 8.04 -16.27
N LYS A 31 -2.46 8.84 -16.17
CA LYS A 31 -1.92 9.67 -17.25
C LYS A 31 -1.07 8.85 -18.23
N ASN A 32 -0.80 9.44 -19.40
CA ASN A 32 0.20 8.93 -20.33
C ASN A 32 1.58 8.84 -19.64
N HIS A 33 2.30 7.75 -19.89
CA HIS A 33 3.58 7.43 -19.26
C HIS A 33 3.54 7.30 -17.73
N GLY A 34 2.35 7.05 -17.18
CA GLY A 34 2.16 6.83 -15.75
C GLY A 34 2.90 5.59 -15.24
N ARG A 35 3.07 5.50 -13.92
CA ARG A 35 3.78 4.40 -13.26
C ARG A 35 2.92 3.76 -12.18
N ILE A 36 2.82 2.44 -12.20
CA ILE A 36 2.19 1.65 -11.15
C ILE A 36 3.28 0.82 -10.46
N VAL A 37 3.50 1.08 -9.18
CA VAL A 37 4.38 0.29 -8.32
C VAL A 37 3.55 -0.78 -7.65
N VAL A 38 3.80 -2.04 -8.00
CA VAL A 38 3.06 -3.18 -7.44
C VAL A 38 3.76 -3.65 -6.17
N CYS A 39 3.30 -3.18 -5.02
CA CYS A 39 3.82 -3.57 -3.71
C CYS A 39 3.08 -4.80 -3.15
N GLY A 40 1.76 -4.84 -3.32
CA GLY A 40 0.93 -5.94 -2.87
C GLY A 40 -0.49 -5.85 -3.43
N MET A 41 -1.26 -6.93 -3.26
CA MET A 41 -2.66 -7.00 -3.67
C MET A 41 -3.49 -7.64 -2.56
N VAL A 42 -3.59 -6.95 -1.41
CA VAL A 42 -4.22 -7.53 -0.21
C VAL A 42 -5.67 -7.96 -0.41
N SER A 43 -6.41 -7.31 -1.33
CA SER A 43 -7.80 -7.68 -1.63
C SER A 43 -7.94 -9.08 -2.24
N GLN A 44 -6.88 -9.60 -2.86
CA GLN A 44 -6.93 -10.83 -3.64
C GLN A 44 -6.52 -12.06 -2.81
N GLN A 45 -5.90 -11.88 -1.64
CA GLN A 45 -5.21 -12.95 -0.91
C GLN A 45 -6.13 -14.00 -0.27
N ARG A 46 -7.41 -13.68 -0.04
CA ARG A 46 -8.38 -14.57 0.62
C ARG A 46 -9.46 -15.11 -0.31
N LEU A 47 -9.37 -14.80 -1.60
CA LEU A 47 -10.36 -15.23 -2.58
C LEU A 47 -10.01 -16.62 -3.12
N TYR A 48 -11.00 -17.51 -3.21
CA TYR A 48 -10.84 -18.79 -3.91
C TYR A 48 -10.51 -18.57 -5.39
N GLN A 49 -11.11 -17.55 -5.99
CA GLN A 49 -10.85 -17.10 -7.35
C GLN A 49 -10.54 -15.59 -7.32
N PRO A 50 -9.34 -15.16 -7.73
CA PRO A 50 -9.00 -13.74 -7.82
C PRO A 50 -9.90 -12.99 -8.79
N GLU A 51 -10.15 -11.71 -8.50
CA GLU A 51 -10.85 -10.80 -9.38
C GLU A 51 -10.01 -10.51 -10.65
N GLY A 52 -10.67 -10.49 -11.81
CA GLY A 52 -10.04 -10.08 -13.06
C GLY A 52 -9.76 -8.58 -13.09
N ILE A 53 -8.64 -8.20 -13.73
CA ILE A 53 -8.35 -6.81 -14.08
C ILE A 53 -8.73 -6.61 -15.55
N HIS A 54 -9.72 -5.77 -15.83
CA HIS A 54 -10.34 -5.67 -17.15
C HIS A 54 -9.78 -4.51 -17.97
N ASN A 55 -9.15 -3.52 -17.33
CA ASN A 55 -8.67 -2.30 -17.96
C ASN A 55 -7.19 -2.32 -18.34
N LEU A 56 -6.55 -3.50 -18.42
CA LEU A 56 -5.13 -3.65 -18.76
C LEU A 56 -4.76 -3.05 -20.12
N PHE A 57 -5.70 -2.90 -21.04
CA PHE A 57 -5.46 -2.22 -22.32
C PHE A 57 -4.99 -0.76 -22.12
N ASN A 58 -5.32 -0.12 -20.99
CA ASN A 58 -4.79 1.20 -20.64
C ASN A 58 -3.27 1.22 -20.53
N LEU A 59 -2.63 0.10 -20.19
CA LEU A 59 -1.17 0.01 -20.18
C LEU A 59 -0.57 0.33 -21.55
N VAL A 60 -1.24 -0.14 -22.61
CA VAL A 60 -0.83 0.09 -24.00
C VAL A 60 -1.14 1.52 -24.43
N ILE A 61 -2.42 1.92 -24.38
CA ILE A 61 -2.84 3.22 -24.93
C ILE A 61 -2.22 4.42 -24.21
N LYS A 62 -1.88 4.26 -22.92
CA LYS A 62 -1.26 5.32 -22.12
C LYS A 62 0.21 5.04 -21.82
N SER A 63 0.83 4.01 -22.41
CA SER A 63 2.24 3.68 -22.18
C SER A 63 2.63 3.60 -20.69
N ILE A 64 1.77 2.99 -19.86
CA ILE A 64 1.97 2.90 -18.42
C ILE A 64 3.00 1.81 -18.10
N THR A 65 3.94 2.12 -17.21
CA THR A 65 4.84 1.10 -16.66
C THR A 65 4.25 0.54 -15.37
N MET A 66 3.93 -0.75 -15.35
CA MET A 66 3.52 -1.46 -14.14
C MET A 66 4.62 -2.43 -13.71
N LYS A 67 5.22 -2.18 -12.53
CA LYS A 67 6.40 -2.94 -12.07
C LYS A 67 6.32 -3.27 -10.59
N ARG A 68 6.62 -4.53 -10.26
CA ARG A 68 6.78 -5.03 -8.90
C ARG A 68 8.15 -4.63 -8.32
N PHE A 69 8.20 -4.43 -7.01
CA PHE A 69 9.46 -4.41 -6.24
C PHE A 69 9.32 -5.31 -5.01
N LEU A 70 10.44 -5.82 -4.48
CA LEU A 70 10.48 -6.40 -3.14
C LEU A 70 11.50 -5.68 -2.30
N GLN A 71 11.15 -5.41 -1.05
CA GLN A 71 12.05 -4.80 -0.08
C GLN A 71 13.38 -5.58 0.05
N ARG A 72 13.37 -6.91 -0.04
CA ARG A 72 14.59 -7.74 0.01
C ARG A 72 15.61 -7.42 -1.09
N ASP A 73 15.14 -6.98 -2.27
CA ASP A 73 16.01 -6.65 -3.41
C ASP A 73 16.77 -5.32 -3.18
N TYR A 74 16.38 -4.55 -2.16
CA TYR A 74 16.90 -3.21 -1.86
C TYR A 74 17.51 -3.09 -0.44
N LEU A 75 17.78 -4.21 0.24
CA LEU A 75 18.35 -4.19 1.60
C LEU A 75 19.69 -3.45 1.69
N HIS A 76 20.46 -3.40 0.60
CA HIS A 76 21.70 -2.61 0.52
C HIS A 76 21.48 -1.11 0.75
N LEU A 77 20.25 -0.59 0.56
CA LEU A 77 19.89 0.80 0.84
C LEU A 77 19.44 1.03 2.29
N PHE A 78 19.22 -0.04 3.07
CA PHE A 78 18.65 0.06 4.42
C PHE A 78 19.46 0.95 5.38
N PRO A 79 20.82 0.89 5.42
CA PRO A 79 21.58 1.79 6.31
C PRO A 79 21.31 3.26 6.03
N LYS A 80 21.23 3.64 4.74
CA LYS A 80 20.95 5.02 4.35
C LYS A 80 19.50 5.42 4.63
N LEU A 81 18.56 4.53 4.33
CA LEU A 81 17.14 4.72 4.64
C LEU A 81 16.93 4.97 6.13
N LEU A 82 17.55 4.17 6.99
CA LEU A 82 17.42 4.29 8.44
C LEU A 82 17.93 5.64 8.94
N GLU A 83 19.11 6.08 8.47
CA GLU A 83 19.67 7.40 8.80
C GLU A 83 18.68 8.52 8.43
N ASP A 84 18.16 8.50 7.20
CA ASP A 84 17.27 9.53 6.70
C ASP A 84 15.91 9.54 7.45
N VAL A 85 15.31 8.35 7.68
CA VAL A 85 14.04 8.22 8.39
C VAL A 85 14.16 8.65 9.85
N VAL A 86 15.22 8.25 10.56
CA VAL A 86 15.46 8.66 11.95
C VAL A 86 15.61 10.18 12.03
N ARG A 87 16.37 10.78 11.10
CA ARG A 87 16.53 12.23 11.05
C ARG A 87 15.19 12.93 10.81
N PHE A 88 14.39 12.49 9.85
CA PHE A 88 13.09 13.11 9.55
C PHE A 88 12.06 12.90 10.65
N TYR A 89 12.06 11.74 11.30
CA TYR A 89 11.23 11.45 12.45
C TYR A 89 11.55 12.39 13.63
N LYS A 90 12.83 12.54 13.98
CA LYS A 90 13.28 13.50 15.02
C LYS A 90 12.93 14.95 14.68
N GLN A 91 12.84 15.30 13.40
CA GLN A 91 12.42 16.63 12.92
C GLN A 91 10.89 16.81 12.89
N GLY A 92 10.10 15.79 13.22
CA GLY A 92 8.63 15.83 13.10
C GLY A 92 8.12 15.83 11.66
N LYS A 93 8.98 15.52 10.66
CA LYS A 93 8.60 15.47 9.24
C LYS A 93 7.96 14.13 8.84
N ILE A 94 8.14 13.11 9.67
CA ILE A 94 7.46 11.81 9.54
C ILE A 94 6.63 11.62 10.80
N ILE A 95 5.33 11.49 10.62
CA ILE A 95 4.40 11.06 11.67
C ILE A 95 4.12 9.58 11.44
N TYR A 96 4.20 8.79 12.49
CA TYR A 96 3.97 7.36 12.46
C TYR A 96 2.93 6.99 13.51
N LEU A 97 1.94 6.21 13.10
CA LEU A 97 0.79 5.81 13.92
C LEU A 97 0.80 4.30 14.08
N GLU A 98 0.65 3.86 15.32
CA GLU A 98 0.58 2.46 15.69
C GLU A 98 -0.79 2.13 16.29
N ASP A 99 -1.25 0.92 16.00
CA ASP A 99 -2.37 0.28 16.67
C ASP A 99 -1.79 -0.84 17.53
N VAL A 100 -1.76 -0.63 18.85
CA VAL A 100 -1.04 -1.49 19.79
C VAL A 100 -2.02 -2.33 20.59
N ASN A 101 -1.89 -3.66 20.48
CA ASN A 101 -2.55 -4.61 21.36
C ASN A 101 -1.57 -5.19 22.38
N GLU A 102 -2.02 -5.39 23.61
CA GLU A 102 -1.21 -5.98 24.68
C GLU A 102 -1.41 -7.50 24.74
N GLY A 103 -0.33 -8.22 25.06
CA GLY A 103 -0.36 -9.67 25.25
C GLY A 103 -0.29 -10.46 23.95
N LEU A 104 0.45 -11.56 23.95
CA LEU A 104 0.61 -12.43 22.77
C LEU A 104 -0.73 -13.06 22.34
N GLU A 105 -1.60 -13.31 23.31
CA GLU A 105 -2.96 -13.82 23.15
C GLU A 105 -3.86 -12.94 22.28
N SER A 106 -3.55 -11.64 22.17
CA SER A 106 -4.27 -10.72 21.27
C SER A 106 -3.90 -10.90 19.79
N GLY A 107 -2.76 -11.53 19.51
CA GLY A 107 -2.17 -11.68 18.18
C GLY A 107 -3.13 -12.24 17.13
N PRO A 108 -3.86 -13.34 17.37
CA PRO A 108 -4.81 -13.90 16.39
C PRO A 108 -5.92 -12.91 16.00
N ILE A 109 -6.49 -12.18 16.95
CA ILE A 109 -7.59 -11.23 16.71
C ILE A 109 -7.08 -10.00 15.96
N ALA A 110 -5.92 -9.48 16.38
CA ALA A 110 -5.24 -8.36 15.72
C ALA A 110 -4.87 -8.70 14.27
N PHE A 111 -4.30 -9.89 14.04
CA PHE A 111 -3.96 -10.37 12.69
C PHE A 111 -5.19 -10.52 11.80
N ALA A 112 -6.28 -11.10 12.32
CA ALA A 112 -7.55 -11.16 11.59
C ALA A 112 -8.12 -9.75 11.29
N GLY A 113 -7.87 -8.79 12.18
CA GLY A 113 -8.23 -7.37 12.03
C GLY A 113 -7.62 -6.71 10.78
N LEU A 114 -6.39 -7.05 10.42
CA LEU A 114 -5.70 -6.51 9.24
C LEU A 114 -6.51 -6.66 7.94
N PHE A 115 -7.21 -7.79 7.79
CA PHE A 115 -7.96 -8.12 6.57
C PHE A 115 -9.41 -7.63 6.60
N SER A 116 -9.85 -7.08 7.73
CA SER A 116 -11.15 -6.42 7.88
C SER A 116 -11.01 -4.90 7.98
N GLY A 117 -9.80 -4.37 7.81
CA GLY A 117 -9.52 -2.93 7.91
C GLY A 117 -9.75 -2.36 9.30
N ARG A 118 -9.66 -3.19 10.35
CA ARG A 118 -9.91 -2.74 11.73
C ARG A 118 -8.75 -1.93 12.32
N ASN A 119 -7.53 -2.14 11.83
CA ASN A 119 -6.35 -1.47 12.36
C ASN A 119 -6.28 -0.01 11.91
N VAL A 120 -5.90 0.88 12.83
CA VAL A 120 -5.65 2.30 12.52
C VAL A 120 -4.15 2.58 12.65
N GLY A 121 -3.44 2.51 11.52
CA GLY A 121 -1.97 2.59 11.49
C GLY A 121 -1.33 1.20 11.48
N LYS A 122 -0.07 1.12 11.91
CA LYS A 122 0.68 -0.14 11.94
C LYS A 122 0.25 -0.97 13.15
N GLN A 123 -0.29 -2.16 12.90
CA GLN A 123 -0.58 -3.15 13.93
C GLN A 123 0.70 -3.63 14.64
N VAL A 124 0.73 -3.54 15.97
CA VAL A 124 1.81 -3.97 16.87
C VAL A 124 1.24 -4.79 18.02
N ILE A 125 1.97 -5.82 18.46
CA ILE A 125 1.67 -6.61 19.66
C ILE A 125 2.74 -6.32 20.71
N CYS A 126 2.35 -5.73 21.83
CA CYS A 126 3.20 -5.50 22.99
C CYS A 126 3.17 -6.74 23.90
N ILE A 127 4.20 -7.58 23.81
CA ILE A 127 4.30 -8.83 24.58
C ILE A 127 4.75 -8.58 26.02
N ALA A 128 5.71 -7.67 26.20
CA ALA A 128 6.20 -7.24 27.50
C ALA A 128 6.62 -5.76 27.41
N LYS A 129 6.46 -5.04 28.51
CA LYS A 129 6.97 -3.68 28.67
C LYS A 129 8.27 -3.77 29.48
N GLU A 130 9.28 -3.02 29.05
CA GLU A 130 10.50 -2.78 29.84
C GLU A 130 10.21 -1.89 31.06
#